data_AF-A0A7H1PWJ3-F1
#
_entry.id   AF-A0A7H1PWJ3-F1
#
_cell.length_a   1.000
_cell.length_b   1.000
_cell.length_c   1.000
_cell.angle_alpha   90.00
_cell.angle_beta   90.00
_cell.angle_gamma   90.00
#
_symmetry.space_group_name_H-M   'P 1'
#
loop_
_entity.id
_entity.type
_entity.pdbx_description
1 polymer ?
#
loop_
_entity_poly.entity_id
_entity_poly.type
_entity_poly.pdbx_seq_one_letter_code
_entity_poly.pdbx_strand_id
1 'polypeptide(L)' 'MSQSTEDLSHAVVEQLMAVIGAPDDTQVAETADAAVRALDDRLRAEATA' A
#
# COMPACT_ATOMS: atom_id res chain seq x y z
N MET A 1 7.70 -11.79 10.69
CA MET A 1 6.36 -11.42 11.15
C MET A 1 5.54 -11.18 9.89
N SER A 2 4.71 -12.15 9.50
CA SER A 2 3.89 -12.04 8.30
C SER A 2 2.91 -10.90 8.52
N GLN A 3 3.07 -9.80 7.78
CA GLN A 3 2.19 -8.65 7.86
C GLN A 3 0.78 -9.09 7.41
N SER A 4 -0.22 -8.89 8.27
CA SER A 4 -1.61 -9.26 7.96
C SER A 4 -2.15 -8.35 6.84
N THR A 5 -3.13 -8.85 6.08
CA THR A 5 -3.79 -8.07 5.01
C THR A 5 -4.45 -6.80 5.54
N GLU A 6 -4.90 -6.79 6.79
CA GLU A 6 -5.40 -5.60 7.49
C GLU A 6 -4.30 -4.55 7.73
N ASP A 7 -3.09 -4.96 8.13
CA ASP A 7 -1.92 -4.08 8.29
C ASP A 7 -1.52 -3.44 6.96
N LEU A 8 -1.51 -4.23 5.88
CA LEU A 8 -1.25 -3.73 4.52
C LEU A 8 -2.34 -2.74 4.06
N SER A 9 -3.61 -3.00 4.38
CA SER A 9 -4.71 -2.10 4.05
C SER A 9 -4.61 -0.77 4.80
N HIS A 10 -4.23 -0.81 6.09
CA HIS A 10 -3.99 0.39 6.89
C HIS A 10 -2.85 1.23 6.31
N ALA A 11 -1.75 0.57 5.96
CA ALA A 11 -0.59 1.22 5.35
C ALA A 11 -0.97 1.91 4.01
N VAL A 12 -1.79 1.27 3.16
CA VAL A 12 -2.27 1.89 1.91
C VAL A 12 -3.08 3.17 2.18
N VAL A 13 -3.93 3.19 3.22
CA VAL A 13 -4.72 4.38 3.58
C VAL A 13 -3.83 5.51 4.08
N GLU A 14 -2.84 5.22 4.92
CA GLU A 14 -1.87 6.23 5.39
C GLU A 14 -1.07 6.83 4.22
N GLN A 15 -0.64 5.98 3.29
CA GLN A 15 0.07 6.42 2.09
C GLN A 15 -0.82 7.27 1.17
N LEU A 16 -2.11 6.93 1.04
CA LEU A 16 -3.06 7.75 0.29
C LEU A 16 -3.23 9.14 0.92
N MET A 17 -3.32 9.21 2.25
CA MET A 17 -3.41 10.49 2.97
C MET A 17 -2.14 11.33 2.79
N ALA A 18 -0.96 10.70 2.77
CA ALA A 18 0.30 11.37 2.49
C ALA A 18 0.36 11.95 1.07
N VAL A 19 -0.07 11.19 0.05
CA VAL A 19 -0.14 11.67 -1.35
C VAL A 19 -1.09 12.86 -1.48
N ILE A 20 -2.23 12.85 -0.79
CA ILE A 20 -3.17 13.98 -0.77
C ILE A 20 -2.52 15.23 -0.15
N GLY A 21 -1.69 15.07 0.89
CA GLY A 21 -0.98 16.16 1.55
C GLY A 21 0.23 16.70 0.78
N ALA A 22 0.85 15.88 -0.06
CA ALA A 22 2.04 16.23 -0.84
C ALA A 22 2.01 15.58 -2.23
N PRO A 23 1.13 16.04 -3.14
CA PRO A 23 0.92 15.41 -4.44
C PRO A 23 2.13 15.52 -5.38
N ASP A 24 2.96 16.56 -5.21
CA ASP A 24 4.17 16.80 -6.00
C ASP A 24 5.42 16.09 -5.45
N ASP A 25 5.30 15.42 -4.30
CA ASP A 25 6.42 14.69 -3.70
C ASP A 25 6.55 13.30 -4.34
N THR A 26 7.58 13.16 -5.17
CA THR A 26 7.84 11.92 -5.91
C THR A 26 8.14 10.75 -4.98
N GLN A 27 8.80 10.99 -3.84
CA GLN A 27 9.14 9.93 -2.89
C GLN A 27 7.88 9.41 -2.19
N VAL A 28 6.93 10.30 -1.88
CA VAL A 28 5.62 9.93 -1.34
C VAL A 28 4.85 9.08 -2.35
N ALA A 29 4.84 9.47 -3.64
CA ALA A 29 4.19 8.72 -4.70
C ALA A 29 4.80 7.31 -4.89
N GLU A 30 6.13 7.19 -4.91
CA GLU A 30 6.82 5.89 -5.03
C GLU A 30 6.53 4.96 -3.85
N THR A 31 6.49 5.52 -2.63
CA THR A 31 6.21 4.73 -1.43
C THR A 31 4.75 4.24 -1.41
N ALA A 32 3.82 5.08 -1.87
CA ALA A 32 2.42 4.69 -2.02
C ALA A 32 2.23 3.59 -3.09
N ASP A 33 2.89 3.70 -4.24
CA ASP A 33 2.85 2.68 -5.31
C ASP A 33 3.36 1.32 -4.81
N ALA A 34 4.46 1.31 -4.05
CA ALA A 34 5.00 0.09 -3.47
C ALA A 34 4.03 -0.59 -2.49
N ALA A 35 3.34 0.19 -1.66
CA ALA A 35 2.35 -0.33 -0.70
C ALA A 35 1.13 -0.95 -1.43
N VAL A 36 0.64 -0.30 -2.48
CA VAL A 36 -0.48 -0.80 -3.29
C VAL A 36 -0.11 -2.12 -3.99
N ARG A 37 1.08 -2.21 -4.58
CA ARG A 37 1.55 -3.46 -5.23
C ARG A 37 1.67 -4.61 -4.24
N ALA A 38 2.22 -4.34 -3.05
CA ALA A 38 2.34 -5.36 -2.01
C ALA A 38 0.97 -5.90 -1.55
N LEU A 39 -0.03 -5.02 -1.44
CA LEU A 39 -1.40 -5.42 -1.14
C LEU A 39 -2.04 -6.21 -2.30
N ASP A 40 -1.86 -5.78 -3.55
CA ASP A 40 -2.37 -6.49 -4.73
C ASP A 40 -1.80 -7.91 -4.84
N ASP A 41 -0.50 -8.07 -4.69
CA ASP A 41 0.15 -9.38 -4.73
C ASP A 41 -0.35 -10.30 -3.60
N ARG A 42 -0.57 -9.73 -2.41
CA ARG A 42 -1.09 -10.49 -1.27
C ARG A 42 -2.53 -10.96 -1.52
N LEU A 43 -3.40 -10.06 -1.95
CA LEU A 43 -4.80 -10.38 -2.26
C LEU A 43 -4.91 -11.38 -3.42
N ARG A 44 -4.06 -11.25 -4.44
CA ARG A 44 -4.00 -12.21 -5.54
C ARG A 44 -3.59 -13.59 -5.04
N ALA A 45 -2.57 -13.68 -4.19
CA ALA A 45 -2.13 -14.95 -3.61
C ALA A 45 -3.24 -15.60 -2.76
N GLU A 46 -3.96 -14.82 -1.96
CA GLU A 46 -5.11 -15.29 -1.17
C GLU A 46 -6.28 -15.75 -2.05
N ALA A 47 -6.55 -15.07 -3.17
CA ALA A 47 -7.64 -15.44 -4.09
C ALA A 47 -7.36 -16.74 -4.88
N THR A 48 -6.09 -17.12 -5.02
CA THR A 48 -5.67 -18.36 -5.72
C THR A 48 -5.40 -19.55 -4.78
N ALA A 49 -5.50 -19.35 -3.46
CA ALA A 49 -5.28 -20.37 -2.44
C ALA A 49 -6.60 -21.07 -2.05
#